data_AF-A0A950N7W8-F1
#
_entry.id   AF-A0A950N7W8-F1
#
_cell.length_a   1.000
_cell.length_b   1.000
_cell.length_c   1.000
_cell.angle_alpha   90.00
_cell.angle_beta   90.00
_cell.angle_gamma   90.00
#
_symmetry.space_group_name_H-M   'P 1'
#
loop_
_entity.id
_entity.type
_entity.pdbx_description
1 polymer ?
#
loop_
_entity_poly.entity_id
_entity_poly.type
_entity_poly.pdbx_seq_one_letter_code
_entity_poly.pdbx_strand_id
1 'polypeptide(L)'
;MNGGVLDNVFFLTFLAWPGVVLGCALLNMLLQWSFSWSELCIDYLVGMVVGLCFYFGTEKKPHEAAQFFLVFSNGLFGLLHACGVKALQHRDTLFAVSAGAMGGCVVVAGLLDLATQAISKSMNLWGGLLSIVIAPLKFPWSFCTTAVGLLLWVVGLFTFIVRSIILAVKKANKTNTPDDEYITRVGILGGTPYVEWSPRSGMYATTFGAVVMVWAGPVSKVIRHETYHTRQYIYLHDWLMPFWVVGGLWGLASAMIVKHSVSRDDFQAASATREVGNPIERAAYGGGD
;
A
#
# COMPACT_ATOMS: atom_id res chain seq x y z
N MET A 1 -39.14 8.72 8.66
CA MET A 1 -38.09 7.95 7.94
C MET A 1 -37.28 7.24 9.00
N ASN A 2 -37.35 5.92 9.08
CA ASN A 2 -36.51 5.17 10.01
C ASN A 2 -35.07 5.34 9.52
N GLY A 3 -34.23 6.03 10.29
CA GLY A 3 -32.81 6.13 9.99
C GLY A 3 -32.22 4.72 9.94
N GLY A 4 -31.55 4.39 8.85
CA GLY A 4 -30.87 3.10 8.74
C GLY A 4 -29.78 2.99 9.82
N VAL A 5 -29.35 1.77 10.14
CA VAL A 5 -28.27 1.58 11.13
C VAL A 5 -26.97 2.30 10.69
N LEU A 6 -26.76 2.43 9.37
CA LEU A 6 -25.65 3.17 8.77
C LEU A 6 -25.83 4.70 8.80
N ASP A 7 -26.97 5.23 9.27
CA ASP A 7 -27.12 6.65 9.56
C ASP A 7 -26.58 7.03 10.94
N ASN A 8 -26.14 6.05 11.73
CA ASN A 8 -25.51 6.29 13.02
C ASN A 8 -23.99 6.40 12.85
N VAL A 9 -23.45 7.61 13.07
CA VAL A 9 -22.01 7.88 13.02
C VAL A 9 -21.22 6.97 13.97
N PHE A 10 -21.73 6.70 15.17
CA PHE A 10 -21.03 5.82 16.12
C PHE A 10 -20.96 4.39 15.60
N PHE A 11 -22.03 3.89 15.00
CA PHE A 11 -22.03 2.56 14.40
C PHE A 11 -21.04 2.46 13.23
N LEU A 12 -21.06 3.44 12.33
CA LEU A 12 -20.15 3.46 11.17
C LEU A 12 -18.67 3.57 11.59
N THR A 13 -18.38 4.47 12.52
CA THR A 13 -17.02 4.79 12.97
C THR A 13 -16.44 3.71 13.88
N PHE A 14 -17.20 3.15 14.81
CA PHE A 14 -16.64 2.24 15.82
C PHE A 14 -16.93 0.76 15.56
N LEU A 15 -17.84 0.43 14.62
CA LEU A 15 -18.20 -0.96 14.35
C LEU A 15 -18.07 -1.34 12.87
N ALA A 16 -18.79 -0.66 11.98
CA ALA A 16 -18.94 -1.11 10.61
C ALA A 16 -17.61 -1.06 9.84
N TRP A 17 -17.00 0.13 9.72
CA TRP A 17 -15.73 0.28 9.01
C TRP A 17 -14.55 -0.37 9.72
N PRO A 18 -14.38 -0.25 11.04
CA PRO A 18 -13.36 -1.03 11.74
C PRO A 18 -13.53 -2.53 11.56
N GLY A 19 -14.76 -3.05 11.55
CA GLY A 19 -15.03 -4.46 11.29
C GLY A 19 -14.62 -4.90 9.88
N VAL A 20 -14.89 -4.08 8.86
CA VAL A 20 -14.46 -4.33 7.48
C VAL A 20 -12.94 -4.34 7.36
N VAL A 21 -12.28 -3.31 7.92
CA VAL A 21 -10.82 -3.16 7.87
C VAL A 21 -10.12 -4.30 8.62
N LEU A 22 -10.57 -4.62 9.84
CA LEU A 22 -10.04 -5.75 10.61
C LEU A 22 -10.27 -7.09 9.91
N GLY A 23 -11.43 -7.30 9.31
CA GLY A 23 -11.71 -8.50 8.53
C GLY A 23 -10.74 -8.66 7.36
N CYS A 24 -10.47 -7.57 6.64
CA CYS A 24 -9.49 -7.54 5.55
C CYS A 24 -8.05 -7.78 6.05
N ALA A 25 -7.67 -7.16 7.16
CA ALA A 25 -6.37 -7.35 7.78
C ALA A 25 -6.13 -8.80 8.22
N LEU A 26 -7.11 -9.41 8.90
CA LEU A 26 -7.04 -10.81 9.31
C LEU A 26 -6.94 -11.76 8.10
N LEU A 27 -7.66 -11.49 7.01
CA LEU A 27 -7.53 -12.26 5.77
C LEU A 27 -6.14 -12.12 5.16
N ASN A 28 -5.58 -10.90 5.12
CA ASN A 28 -4.24 -10.64 4.59
C ASN A 28 -3.16 -11.34 5.45
N MET A 29 -3.27 -11.24 6.78
CA MET A 29 -2.41 -11.91 7.75
C MET A 29 -2.48 -13.44 7.62
N LEU A 30 -3.68 -13.99 7.48
CA LEU A 30 -3.90 -15.43 7.25
C LEU A 30 -3.22 -15.91 5.97
N LEU A 31 -3.31 -15.15 4.87
CA LEU A 31 -2.66 -15.48 3.60
C LEU A 31 -1.12 -15.45 3.68
N GLN A 32 -0.54 -14.71 4.62
CA GLN A 32 0.90 -14.69 4.87
C GLN A 32 1.37 -15.63 5.99
N TRP A 33 0.44 -16.27 6.72
CA TRP A 33 0.73 -17.02 7.93
C TRP A 33 1.48 -16.20 8.99
N SER A 34 1.12 -14.92 9.10
CA SER A 34 1.75 -13.97 10.02
C SER A 34 0.69 -13.29 10.87
N PHE A 35 0.97 -13.03 12.15
CA PHE A 35 0.04 -12.32 13.03
C PHE A 35 0.75 -11.20 13.77
N SER A 36 0.09 -10.04 13.87
CA SER A 36 0.58 -8.87 14.61
C SER A 36 -0.60 -8.20 15.32
N TRP A 37 -0.62 -8.27 16.66
CA TRP A 37 -1.69 -7.68 17.45
C TRP A 37 -1.66 -6.16 17.39
N SER A 38 -0.47 -5.57 17.53
CA SER A 38 -0.28 -4.12 17.42
C SER A 38 -0.71 -3.56 16.06
N GLU A 39 -0.55 -4.33 14.99
CA GLU A 39 -1.01 -3.93 13.66
C GLU A 39 -2.54 -3.93 13.58
N LEU A 40 -3.22 -4.94 14.13
CA LEU A 40 -4.69 -4.94 14.22
C LEU A 40 -5.23 -3.75 15.01
N CYS A 41 -4.54 -3.32 16.08
CA CYS A 41 -4.91 -2.10 16.80
C CYS A 41 -4.83 -0.86 15.90
N ILE A 42 -3.80 -0.75 15.06
CA ILE A 42 -3.67 0.37 14.12
C ILE A 42 -4.71 0.26 13.00
N ASP A 43 -4.93 -0.93 12.45
CA ASP A 43 -5.94 -1.17 11.43
C ASP A 43 -7.34 -0.80 11.94
N TYR A 44 -7.65 -1.10 13.20
CA TYR A 44 -8.89 -0.64 13.84
C TYR A 44 -8.99 0.89 13.88
N LEU A 45 -7.92 1.59 14.26
CA LEU A 45 -7.89 3.06 14.28
C LEU A 45 -8.06 3.65 12.87
N VAL A 46 -7.44 3.03 11.86
CA VAL A 46 -7.64 3.41 10.45
C VAL A 46 -9.10 3.22 10.06
N GLY A 47 -9.70 2.09 10.41
CA GLY A 47 -11.12 1.83 10.18
C GLY A 47 -12.04 2.87 10.83
N MET A 48 -11.67 3.40 12.01
CA MET A 48 -12.41 4.50 12.64
C MET A 48 -12.32 5.78 11.82
N VAL A 49 -11.12 6.14 11.35
CA VAL A 49 -10.92 7.32 10.50
C VAL A 49 -11.69 7.17 9.19
N VAL A 50 -11.59 6.03 8.52
CA VAL A 50 -12.36 5.72 7.30
C VAL A 50 -13.86 5.87 7.57
N GLY A 51 -14.37 5.36 8.70
CA GLY A 51 -15.78 5.47 9.05
C GLY A 51 -16.26 6.90 9.31
N LEU A 52 -15.45 7.74 9.96
CA LEU A 52 -15.74 9.17 10.12
C LEU A 52 -15.78 9.88 8.76
N CYS A 53 -14.75 9.69 7.93
CA CYS A 53 -14.67 10.27 6.60
C CYS A 53 -15.83 9.83 5.72
N PHE A 54 -16.22 8.56 5.81
CA PHE A 54 -17.37 7.99 5.10
C PHE A 54 -18.69 8.64 5.53
N TYR A 55 -18.92 8.74 6.85
CA TYR A 55 -20.16 9.31 7.38
C TYR A 55 -20.34 10.76 6.90
N PHE A 56 -19.34 11.62 7.16
CA PHE A 56 -19.41 13.04 6.81
C PHE A 56 -19.39 13.29 5.31
N GLY A 57 -18.66 12.48 4.54
CA GLY A 57 -18.60 12.63 3.09
C GLY A 57 -19.86 12.19 2.35
N THR A 58 -20.73 11.40 2.98
CA THR A 58 -21.99 10.90 2.41
C THR A 58 -23.22 11.63 2.95
N GLU A 59 -23.05 12.70 3.73
CA GLU A 59 -24.17 13.56 4.12
C GLU A 59 -24.82 14.22 2.90
N LYS A 60 -26.08 14.65 3.02
CA LYS A 60 -26.84 15.24 1.89
C LYS A 60 -26.20 16.52 1.33
N LYS A 61 -25.41 17.22 2.14
CA LYS A 61 -24.71 18.46 1.79
C LYS A 61 -23.32 18.42 2.42
N PRO A 62 -22.44 17.53 1.97
CA PRO A 62 -21.14 17.37 2.59
C PRO A 62 -20.25 18.55 2.19
N HIS A 63 -19.43 19.03 3.12
CA HIS A 63 -18.40 20.02 2.82
C HIS A 63 -17.38 19.45 1.83
N GLU A 64 -16.76 20.29 0.99
CA GLU A 64 -15.79 19.85 -0.03
C GLU A 64 -14.64 19.03 0.59
N ALA A 65 -14.13 19.47 1.76
CA ALA A 65 -13.13 18.70 2.51
C ALA A 65 -13.63 17.30 2.92
N ALA A 66 -14.91 17.17 3.31
CA ALA A 66 -15.47 15.87 3.68
C ALA A 66 -15.61 14.95 2.45
N GLN A 67 -15.98 15.51 1.28
CA GLN A 67 -15.97 14.75 0.03
C GLN A 67 -14.55 14.34 -0.38
N PHE A 68 -13.57 15.23 -0.23
CA PHE A 68 -12.16 14.88 -0.45
C PHE A 68 -11.73 13.72 0.45
N PHE A 69 -12.02 13.78 1.75
CA PHE A 69 -11.67 12.71 2.68
C PHE A 69 -12.45 11.42 2.43
N LEU A 70 -13.67 11.49 1.90
CA LEU A 70 -14.38 10.31 1.40
C LEU A 70 -13.62 9.64 0.25
N VAL A 71 -13.18 10.42 -0.73
CA VAL A 71 -12.38 9.91 -1.86
C VAL A 71 -11.04 9.36 -1.37
N PHE A 72 -10.36 10.07 -0.47
CA PHE A 72 -9.12 9.63 0.14
C PHE A 72 -9.26 8.30 0.90
N SER A 73 -10.42 8.10 1.56
CA SER A 73 -10.68 6.92 2.39
C SER A 73 -11.36 5.75 1.68
N ASN A 74 -11.92 5.95 0.48
CA ASN A 74 -12.70 4.92 -0.23
C ASN A 74 -12.33 4.82 -1.73
N GLY A 75 -11.31 5.56 -2.15
CA GLY A 75 -10.82 5.62 -3.52
C GLY A 75 -11.92 5.86 -4.55
N LEU A 76 -11.99 4.96 -5.54
CA LEU A 76 -12.88 5.05 -6.69
C LEU A 76 -14.34 5.10 -6.29
N PHE A 77 -14.76 4.32 -5.29
CA PHE A 77 -16.15 4.32 -4.85
C PHE A 77 -16.55 5.66 -4.23
N GLY A 78 -15.65 6.25 -3.43
CA GLY A 78 -15.81 7.61 -2.91
C GLY A 78 -15.87 8.65 -4.04
N LEU A 79 -15.02 8.52 -5.06
CA LEU A 79 -15.04 9.41 -6.22
C LEU A 79 -16.33 9.28 -7.04
N LEU A 80 -16.77 8.05 -7.34
CA LEU A 80 -18.01 7.81 -8.08
C LEU A 80 -19.23 8.37 -7.32
N HIS A 81 -19.23 8.27 -5.98
CA HIS A 81 -20.21 8.93 -5.14
C HIS A 81 -20.15 10.46 -5.30
N ALA A 82 -18.97 11.06 -5.12
CA ALA A 82 -18.77 12.50 -5.26
C ALA A 82 -19.14 13.04 -6.65
N CYS A 83 -18.93 12.24 -7.70
CA CYS A 83 -19.32 12.56 -9.08
C CYS A 83 -20.83 12.38 -9.38
N GLY A 84 -21.64 12.00 -8.39
CA GLY A 84 -23.10 11.89 -8.59
C GLY A 84 -23.56 10.61 -9.31
N VAL A 85 -22.74 9.55 -9.34
CA VAL A 85 -23.15 8.27 -9.96
C VAL A 85 -24.35 7.70 -9.20
N LYS A 86 -25.51 7.67 -9.87
CA LYS A 86 -26.83 7.34 -9.27
C LYS A 86 -26.82 6.05 -8.44
N ALA A 87 -26.15 5.00 -8.92
CA ALA A 87 -26.09 3.72 -8.25
C ALA A 87 -25.40 3.76 -6.87
N LEU A 88 -24.51 4.74 -6.64
CA LEU A 88 -23.69 4.86 -5.44
C LEU A 88 -24.06 6.08 -4.58
N GLN A 89 -25.18 6.74 -4.86
CA GLN A 89 -25.61 7.91 -4.06
C GLN A 89 -26.18 7.53 -2.69
N HIS A 90 -26.69 6.31 -2.55
CA HIS A 90 -27.18 5.83 -1.27
C HIS A 90 -26.02 5.30 -0.43
N ARG A 91 -25.93 5.79 0.82
CA ARG A 91 -24.91 5.41 1.80
C ARG A 91 -24.82 3.89 1.97
N ASP A 92 -25.94 3.21 2.10
CA ASP A 92 -26.00 1.75 2.28
C ASP A 92 -25.42 1.00 1.08
N THR A 93 -25.79 1.42 -0.14
CA THR A 93 -25.27 0.82 -1.37
C THR A 93 -23.78 1.08 -1.52
N LEU A 94 -23.33 2.31 -1.27
CA LEU A 94 -21.91 2.66 -1.30
C LEU A 94 -21.13 1.81 -0.29
N PHE A 95 -21.59 1.71 0.95
CA PHE A 95 -20.95 0.91 1.99
C PHE A 95 -20.85 -0.55 1.58
N ALA A 96 -21.96 -1.17 1.16
CA ALA A 96 -21.99 -2.59 0.81
C ALA A 96 -21.08 -2.91 -0.39
N VAL A 97 -21.09 -2.05 -1.42
CA VAL A 97 -20.24 -2.21 -2.59
C VAL A 97 -18.76 -2.01 -2.24
N SER A 98 -18.43 -0.95 -1.49
CA SER A 98 -17.05 -0.70 -1.06
C SER A 98 -16.53 -1.81 -0.16
N ALA A 99 -17.26 -2.20 0.89
CA ALA A 99 -16.84 -3.25 1.81
C ALA A 99 -16.70 -4.62 1.11
N GLY A 100 -17.67 -4.99 0.27
CA GLY A 100 -17.64 -6.25 -0.48
C GLY A 100 -16.52 -6.30 -1.51
N ALA A 101 -16.33 -5.21 -2.27
CA ALA A 101 -15.24 -5.13 -3.24
C ALA A 101 -13.87 -5.14 -2.55
N MET A 102 -13.72 -4.48 -1.40
CA MET A 102 -12.47 -4.45 -0.64
C MET A 102 -12.08 -5.85 -0.18
N GLY A 103 -12.98 -6.56 0.51
CA GLY A 103 -12.73 -7.93 0.97
C GLY A 103 -12.44 -8.88 -0.20
N GLY A 104 -13.21 -8.78 -1.28
CA GLY A 104 -12.96 -9.56 -2.51
C GLY A 104 -11.59 -9.28 -3.13
N CYS A 105 -11.19 -8.02 -3.22
CA CYS A 105 -9.89 -7.63 -3.76
C CYS A 105 -8.73 -8.14 -2.90
N VAL A 106 -8.84 -8.09 -1.56
CA VAL A 106 -7.81 -8.63 -0.67
C VAL A 106 -7.58 -10.12 -0.93
N VAL A 107 -8.66 -10.90 -1.00
CA VAL A 107 -8.58 -12.35 -1.24
C VAL A 107 -8.01 -12.65 -2.62
N VAL A 108 -8.58 -12.06 -3.67
CA VAL A 108 -8.17 -12.34 -5.06
C VAL A 108 -6.74 -11.87 -5.30
N ALA A 109 -6.37 -10.66 -4.87
CA ALA A 109 -5.01 -10.16 -5.01
C ALA A 109 -4.02 -11.06 -4.25
N GLY A 110 -4.34 -11.46 -3.01
CA GLY A 110 -3.47 -12.34 -2.24
C GLY A 110 -3.28 -13.73 -2.86
N LEU A 111 -4.32 -14.33 -3.44
CA LEU A 111 -4.20 -15.60 -4.17
C LEU A 111 -3.36 -15.46 -5.44
N LEU A 112 -3.53 -14.37 -6.20
CA LEU A 112 -2.74 -14.10 -7.40
C LEU A 112 -1.27 -13.80 -7.06
N ASP A 113 -1.03 -13.10 -5.95
CA ASP A 113 0.30 -12.84 -5.42
C ASP A 113 1.02 -14.16 -5.06
N LEU A 114 0.33 -15.08 -4.37
CA LEU A 114 0.87 -16.41 -4.05
C LEU A 114 1.16 -17.23 -5.32
N ALA A 115 0.26 -17.21 -6.30
CA ALA A 115 0.47 -17.86 -7.59
C ALA A 115 1.68 -17.28 -8.33
N THR A 116 1.86 -15.95 -8.29
CA THR A 116 3.02 -15.26 -8.88
C THR A 116 4.32 -15.76 -8.26
N GLN A 117 4.38 -15.81 -6.92
CA GLN A 117 5.54 -16.27 -6.19
C GLN A 117 5.88 -17.75 -6.45
N ALA A 118 4.87 -18.58 -6.69
CA ALA A 118 5.05 -20.00 -7.04
C ALA A 118 5.61 -20.20 -8.47
N ILE A 119 5.24 -19.33 -9.42
CA ILE A 119 5.71 -19.43 -10.82
C ILE A 119 7.17 -18.99 -10.93
N SER A 120 7.55 -17.86 -10.33
CA SER A 120 8.93 -17.39 -10.30
C SER A 120 9.11 -16.25 -9.30
N LYS A 121 10.19 -16.30 -8.53
CA LYS A 121 10.64 -15.18 -7.69
C LYS A 121 11.42 -14.12 -8.49
N SER A 122 11.69 -14.38 -9.77
CA SER A 122 12.34 -13.45 -10.69
C SER A 122 11.36 -12.95 -11.75
N MET A 123 11.60 -11.73 -12.22
CA MET A 123 10.76 -11.07 -13.21
C MET A 123 10.80 -11.81 -14.55
N ASN A 124 9.70 -12.44 -14.93
CA ASN A 124 9.53 -13.09 -16.23
C ASN A 124 8.25 -12.59 -16.91
N LEU A 125 8.07 -12.91 -18.20
CA LEU A 125 6.93 -12.44 -18.99
C LEU A 125 5.58 -12.75 -18.31
N TRP A 126 5.46 -13.93 -17.72
CA TRP A 126 4.24 -14.38 -17.03
C TRP A 126 3.94 -13.61 -15.75
N GLY A 127 4.96 -13.30 -14.95
CA GLY A 127 4.84 -12.42 -13.78
C GLY A 127 4.42 -11.01 -14.18
N GLY A 128 4.91 -10.51 -15.31
CA GLY A 128 4.47 -9.23 -15.89
C GLY A 128 3.00 -9.23 -16.33
N LEU A 129 2.54 -10.29 -17.02
CA LEU A 129 1.14 -10.43 -17.43
C LEU A 129 0.19 -10.58 -16.23
N LEU A 130 0.57 -11.39 -15.24
CA LEU A 130 -0.22 -11.57 -14.02
C LEU A 130 -0.31 -10.28 -13.21
N SER A 131 0.74 -9.47 -13.24
CA SER A 131 0.72 -8.14 -12.66
C SER A 131 -0.35 -7.25 -13.30
N ILE A 132 -0.47 -7.23 -14.63
CA ILE A 132 -1.52 -6.44 -15.31
C ILE A 132 -2.92 -6.80 -14.81
N VAL A 133 -3.15 -8.07 -14.44
CA VAL A 133 -4.43 -8.55 -13.87
C VAL A 133 -4.63 -8.14 -12.41
N ILE A 134 -3.55 -8.05 -11.63
CA ILE A 134 -3.61 -7.65 -10.21
C ILE A 134 -3.82 -6.14 -10.06
N ALA A 135 -3.31 -5.32 -10.98
CA ALA A 135 -3.33 -3.86 -10.86
C ALA A 135 -4.75 -3.27 -10.69
N PRO A 136 -5.78 -3.71 -11.46
CA PRO A 136 -7.15 -3.24 -11.27
C PRO A 136 -7.77 -3.60 -9.92
N LEU A 137 -7.23 -4.57 -9.17
CA LEU A 137 -7.72 -4.94 -7.84
C LEU A 137 -7.21 -3.99 -6.75
N LYS A 138 -6.08 -3.32 -7.01
CA LYS A 138 -5.38 -2.45 -6.04
C LYS A 138 -5.61 -0.97 -6.32
N PHE A 139 -5.58 -0.58 -7.60
CA PHE A 139 -5.70 0.80 -8.07
C PHE A 139 -6.95 1.56 -7.56
N PRO A 140 -8.14 0.95 -7.45
CA PRO A 140 -9.34 1.67 -7.03
C PRO A 140 -9.32 2.20 -5.60
N TRP A 141 -8.30 1.89 -4.77
CA TRP A 141 -8.38 2.09 -3.33
C TRP A 141 -7.48 3.19 -2.77
N SER A 142 -6.36 3.53 -3.42
CA SER A 142 -5.36 4.45 -2.87
C SER A 142 -4.95 5.49 -3.91
N PHE A 143 -5.77 6.51 -4.17
CA PHE A 143 -5.57 7.42 -5.29
C PHE A 143 -4.43 8.42 -5.10
N CYS A 144 -4.32 9.02 -3.92
CA CYS A 144 -3.27 10.01 -3.68
C CYS A 144 -1.90 9.36 -3.78
N THR A 145 -1.75 8.19 -3.14
CA THR A 145 -0.50 7.46 -3.20
C THR A 145 -0.28 6.95 -4.63
N THR A 146 -1.31 6.42 -5.31
CA THR A 146 -1.23 6.04 -6.74
C THR A 146 -0.74 7.16 -7.65
N ALA A 147 -1.24 8.38 -7.50
CA ALA A 147 -0.78 9.50 -8.31
C ALA A 147 0.72 9.79 -8.07
N VAL A 148 1.16 9.77 -6.81
CA VAL A 148 2.57 9.98 -6.44
C VAL A 148 3.47 8.84 -6.96
N GLY A 149 3.04 7.59 -6.79
CA GLY A 149 3.75 6.41 -7.27
C GLY A 149 3.90 6.41 -8.80
N LEU A 150 2.83 6.74 -9.54
CA LEU A 150 2.87 6.87 -10.99
C LEU A 150 3.79 8.02 -11.45
N LEU A 151 3.76 9.16 -10.77
CA LEU A 151 4.65 10.28 -11.08
C LEU A 151 6.11 9.87 -10.95
N LEU A 152 6.48 9.22 -9.84
CA LEU A 152 7.83 8.73 -9.60
C LEU A 152 8.22 7.64 -10.60
N TRP A 153 7.25 6.82 -11.01
CA TRP A 153 7.45 5.85 -12.08
C TRP A 153 7.78 6.50 -13.43
N VAL A 154 7.03 7.54 -13.83
CA VAL A 154 7.28 8.31 -15.06
C VAL A 154 8.65 8.98 -15.04
N VAL A 155 9.04 9.58 -13.91
CA VAL A 155 10.37 10.18 -13.72
C VAL A 155 11.48 9.13 -13.87
N GLY A 156 11.26 7.94 -13.31
CA GLY A 156 12.15 6.78 -13.48
C GLY A 156 12.30 6.33 -14.92
N LEU A 157 11.18 6.17 -15.62
CA LEU A 157 11.15 5.80 -17.03
C LEU A 157 11.92 6.79 -17.89
N PHE A 158 11.68 8.09 -17.68
CA PHE A 158 12.40 9.13 -18.40
C PHE A 158 13.91 9.05 -18.14
N THR A 159 14.30 8.86 -16.88
CA THR A 159 15.71 8.75 -16.52
C THR A 159 16.38 7.51 -17.12
N PHE A 160 15.67 6.38 -17.14
CA PHE A 160 16.11 5.14 -17.79
C PHE A 160 16.35 5.33 -19.29
N ILE A 161 15.40 5.96 -19.99
CA ILE A 161 15.50 6.22 -21.44
C ILE A 161 16.68 7.14 -21.74
N VAL A 162 16.77 8.28 -21.05
CA VAL A 162 17.85 9.26 -21.25
C VAL A 162 19.22 8.63 -21.03
N ARG A 163 19.38 7.84 -19.95
CA ARG A 163 20.65 7.14 -19.67
C ARG A 163 20.97 6.07 -20.71
N SER A 164 19.97 5.30 -21.16
CA SER A 164 20.16 4.29 -22.20
C SER A 164 20.68 4.92 -23.50
N ILE A 165 20.18 6.10 -23.86
CA ILE A 165 20.67 6.88 -25.01
C ILE A 165 22.10 7.34 -24.79
N ILE A 166 22.43 7.92 -23.62
CA ILE A 166 23.79 8.39 -23.30
C ILE A 166 24.79 7.23 -23.36
N LEU A 167 24.45 6.08 -22.78
CA LEU A 167 25.29 4.88 -22.80
C LEU A 167 25.49 4.36 -24.22
N ALA A 168 24.45 4.37 -25.05
CA ALA A 168 24.55 3.98 -26.46
C ALA A 168 25.51 4.92 -27.24
N VAL A 169 25.44 6.23 -26.99
CA VAL A 169 26.33 7.24 -27.61
C VAL A 169 27.77 7.08 -27.13
N LYS A 170 28.01 6.90 -25.82
CA LYS A 170 29.36 6.64 -25.29
C LYS A 170 29.97 5.36 -25.86
N LYS A 171 29.18 4.29 -25.95
CA LYS A 171 29.58 3.02 -26.56
C LYS A 171 29.95 3.19 -28.03
N ALA A 172 29.18 3.98 -28.78
CA ALA A 172 29.50 4.32 -30.17
C ALA A 172 30.80 5.12 -30.29
N ASN A 173 31.08 6.01 -29.34
CA ASN A 173 32.27 6.87 -29.30
C ASN A 173 33.51 6.22 -28.64
N LYS A 174 33.43 4.96 -28.20
CA LYS A 174 34.49 4.23 -27.47
C LYS A 174 35.04 4.96 -26.23
N THR A 175 34.26 5.86 -25.64
CA THR A 175 34.62 6.59 -24.43
C THR A 175 34.06 5.86 -23.21
N ASN A 176 34.72 4.78 -22.80
CA ASN A 176 34.37 4.08 -21.56
C ASN A 176 34.79 4.93 -20.37
N THR A 177 33.83 5.36 -19.55
CA THR A 177 34.08 6.01 -18.26
C THR A 177 33.63 5.07 -17.15
N PRO A 178 34.39 4.89 -16.06
CA PRO A 178 34.08 3.95 -14.98
C PRO A 178 32.86 4.34 -14.12
N ASP A 179 32.17 5.45 -14.43
CA ASP A 179 30.99 5.95 -13.69
C ASP A 179 29.64 5.38 -14.15
N ASP A 180 29.63 4.37 -15.02
CA ASP A 180 28.42 3.77 -15.61
C ASP A 180 27.67 2.78 -14.69
N GLU A 181 27.94 2.76 -13.38
CA GLU A 181 27.35 1.81 -12.41
C GLU A 181 25.95 2.18 -11.89
N TYR A 182 25.42 3.34 -12.26
CA TYR A 182 24.03 3.70 -11.90
C TYR A 182 23.05 2.91 -12.75
N ILE A 183 22.56 1.81 -12.19
CA ILE A 183 21.53 0.97 -12.81
C ILE A 183 20.16 1.55 -12.44
N THR A 184 19.47 2.10 -13.43
CA THR A 184 18.03 2.34 -13.34
C THR A 184 17.32 1.16 -13.99
N ARG A 185 16.37 0.51 -13.31
CA ARG A 185 15.47 -0.49 -13.93
C ARG A 185 14.05 -0.03 -13.78
N VAL A 186 13.21 -0.32 -14.76
CA VAL A 186 11.79 -0.02 -14.72
C VAL A 186 11.01 -1.26 -15.11
N GLY A 187 9.87 -1.52 -14.47
CA GLY A 187 9.03 -2.66 -14.80
C GLY A 187 7.69 -2.63 -14.07
N ILE A 188 6.98 -3.76 -14.08
CA ILE A 188 5.72 -3.97 -13.37
C ILE A 188 5.77 -5.32 -12.65
N LEU A 189 5.45 -5.35 -11.35
CA LEU A 189 5.50 -6.57 -10.52
C LEU A 189 4.37 -6.57 -9.48
N GLY A 190 3.62 -7.66 -9.32
CA GLY A 190 2.48 -7.72 -8.38
C GLY A 190 1.34 -6.74 -8.70
N GLY A 191 1.26 -6.32 -9.96
CA GLY A 191 0.25 -5.39 -10.49
C GLY A 191 0.51 -3.93 -10.25
N THR A 192 1.76 -3.55 -10.47
CA THR A 192 2.27 -2.39 -9.78
C THR A 192 3.54 -1.91 -10.50
N PRO A 193 3.59 -0.66 -10.99
CA PRO A 193 4.76 -0.13 -11.69
C PRO A 193 5.90 0.12 -10.72
N TYR A 194 7.10 -0.40 -11.01
CA TYR A 194 8.30 -0.19 -10.22
C TYR A 194 9.44 0.52 -10.97
N VAL A 195 10.22 1.28 -10.21
CA VAL A 195 11.50 1.87 -10.66
C VAL A 195 12.58 1.55 -9.65
N GLU A 196 13.55 0.77 -10.08
CA GLU A 196 14.82 0.53 -9.39
C GLU A 196 15.79 1.68 -9.60
N TRP A 197 16.23 2.30 -8.52
CA TRP A 197 17.30 3.31 -8.53
C TRP A 197 18.50 2.75 -7.77
N SER A 198 19.57 2.36 -8.46
CA SER A 198 20.81 1.92 -7.82
C SER A 198 21.85 3.05 -7.88
N PRO A 199 21.92 3.96 -6.89
CA PRO A 199 23.18 4.63 -6.61
C PRO A 199 24.19 3.58 -6.12
N ARG A 200 25.48 3.80 -6.34
CA ARG A 200 26.62 2.97 -5.90
C ARG A 200 26.64 2.48 -4.42
N SER A 201 25.60 2.74 -3.62
CA SER A 201 25.48 2.41 -2.19
C SER A 201 24.57 1.22 -1.86
N GLY A 202 24.10 0.44 -2.84
CA GLY A 202 23.28 -0.76 -2.57
C GLY A 202 21.87 -0.46 -2.03
N MET A 203 21.40 0.77 -2.20
CA MET A 203 20.00 1.15 -2.00
C MET A 203 19.25 1.04 -3.32
N TYR A 204 18.04 0.50 -3.27
CA TYR A 204 17.15 0.21 -4.36
C TYR A 204 15.79 0.78 -3.94
N ALA A 205 15.37 1.87 -4.57
CA ALA A 205 13.96 2.24 -4.50
C ALA A 205 13.19 1.33 -5.47
N THR A 206 11.95 0.98 -5.19
CA THR A 206 11.10 0.27 -6.15
C THR A 206 9.70 0.69 -5.81
N THR A 207 9.03 1.29 -6.77
CA THR A 207 7.65 1.70 -6.59
C THR A 207 6.82 0.42 -6.61
N PHE A 208 6.15 0.09 -5.50
CA PHE A 208 5.13 -0.92 -5.52
C PHE A 208 3.74 -0.26 -5.64
N GLY A 209 3.43 0.23 -6.84
CA GLY A 209 2.08 0.54 -7.25
C GLY A 209 1.73 1.93 -6.78
N ALA A 210 0.82 1.98 -5.83
CA ALA A 210 0.46 3.21 -5.17
C ALA A 210 1.58 3.78 -4.31
N VAL A 211 2.60 3.01 -3.92
CA VAL A 211 3.58 3.47 -2.92
C VAL A 211 5.00 3.30 -3.35
N VAL A 212 5.81 4.28 -2.93
CA VAL A 212 7.23 4.35 -3.16
C VAL A 212 7.91 3.91 -1.87
N MET A 213 8.49 2.72 -1.85
CA MET A 213 9.39 2.34 -0.76
C MET A 213 10.84 2.28 -1.24
N VAL A 214 11.74 2.61 -0.33
CA VAL A 214 13.19 2.69 -0.55
C VAL A 214 13.83 1.63 0.34
N TRP A 215 14.53 0.66 -0.23
CA TRP A 215 15.17 -0.42 0.52
C TRP A 215 16.62 -0.64 0.13
N ALA A 216 17.30 -1.52 0.86
CA ALA A 216 18.68 -1.94 0.56
C ALA A 216 18.69 -3.37 -0.01
N GLY A 217 19.42 -3.59 -1.10
CA GLY A 217 19.48 -4.88 -1.83
C GLY A 217 18.42 -5.11 -2.93
N PRO A 218 18.60 -6.18 -3.74
CA PRO A 218 17.74 -6.48 -4.89
C PRO A 218 16.29 -6.83 -4.48
N VAL A 219 15.33 -6.46 -5.33
CA VAL A 219 13.87 -6.66 -5.15
C VAL A 219 13.49 -8.09 -4.72
N SER A 220 14.22 -9.09 -5.20
CA SER A 220 13.93 -10.50 -4.90
C SER A 220 14.03 -10.85 -3.42
N LYS A 221 14.76 -10.06 -2.62
CA LYS A 221 14.87 -10.24 -1.16
C LYS A 221 13.67 -9.68 -0.39
N VAL A 222 13.00 -8.68 -0.95
CA VAL A 222 11.92 -7.94 -0.26
C VAL A 222 10.55 -8.13 -0.90
N ILE A 223 10.47 -8.81 -2.04
CA ILE A 223 9.23 -8.96 -2.80
C ILE A 223 8.05 -9.47 -1.96
N ARG A 224 8.27 -10.44 -1.05
CA ARG A 224 7.19 -10.97 -0.19
C ARG A 224 6.67 -9.91 0.79
N HIS A 225 7.60 -9.20 1.42
CA HIS A 225 7.33 -8.10 2.33
C HIS A 225 6.56 -6.97 1.63
N GLU A 226 7.02 -6.55 0.47
CA GLU A 226 6.38 -5.49 -0.30
C GLU A 226 4.99 -5.89 -0.80
N THR A 227 4.85 -7.13 -1.26
CA THR A 227 3.56 -7.66 -1.70
C THR A 227 2.54 -7.64 -0.54
N TYR A 228 2.97 -7.83 0.71
CA TYR A 228 2.11 -7.66 1.88
C TYR A 228 1.56 -6.24 2.01
N HIS A 229 2.43 -5.23 1.97
CA HIS A 229 2.02 -3.83 2.06
C HIS A 229 1.15 -3.41 0.88
N THR A 230 1.37 -3.92 -0.33
CA THR A 230 0.48 -3.63 -1.48
C THR A 230 -0.96 -4.07 -1.25
N ARG A 231 -1.19 -5.11 -0.43
CA ARG A 231 -2.54 -5.54 -0.07
C ARG A 231 -3.13 -4.71 1.06
N GLN A 232 -2.30 -4.21 1.97
CA GLN A 232 -2.75 -3.23 2.97
C GLN A 232 -3.32 -1.97 2.31
N TYR A 233 -2.78 -1.50 1.17
CA TYR A 233 -3.36 -0.38 0.41
C TYR A 233 -4.78 -0.62 -0.12
N ILE A 234 -5.27 -1.87 -0.14
CA ILE A 234 -6.66 -2.17 -0.51
C ILE A 234 -7.62 -1.75 0.61
N TYR A 235 -7.24 -1.95 1.86
CA TYR A 235 -8.13 -1.76 3.02
C TYR A 235 -7.74 -0.63 3.98
N LEU A 236 -6.50 -0.16 3.90
CA LEU A 236 -6.02 1.03 4.60
C LEU A 236 -5.96 2.25 3.68
N HIS A 237 -6.18 2.08 2.38
CA HIS A 237 -6.22 3.16 1.39
C HIS A 237 -4.98 4.07 1.47
N ASP A 238 -5.17 5.37 1.21
CA ASP A 238 -4.15 6.38 1.36
C ASP A 238 -3.79 6.66 2.86
N TRP A 239 -4.50 6.05 3.83
CA TRP A 239 -4.19 6.19 5.27
C TRP A 239 -3.00 5.35 5.74
N LEU A 240 -2.59 4.34 4.98
CA LEU A 240 -1.42 3.54 5.35
C LEU A 240 -0.17 4.40 5.51
N MET A 241 0.08 5.39 4.65
CA MET A 241 1.27 6.26 4.78
C MET A 241 1.26 7.11 6.06
N PRO A 242 0.19 7.87 6.39
CA PRO A 242 0.09 8.55 7.67
C PRO A 242 0.23 7.62 8.87
N PHE A 243 -0.44 6.47 8.86
CA PHE A 243 -0.43 5.54 9.98
C PHE A 243 0.87 4.73 10.09
N TRP A 244 1.63 4.58 9.01
CA TRP A 244 2.99 4.07 9.03
C TRP A 244 3.91 4.98 9.85
N VAL A 245 3.77 6.31 9.72
CA VAL A 245 4.50 7.27 10.57
C VAL A 245 4.07 7.13 12.03
N VAL A 246 2.77 6.96 12.30
CA VAL A 246 2.27 6.71 13.67
C VAL A 246 2.85 5.41 14.23
N GLY A 247 2.90 4.34 13.44
CA GLY A 247 3.53 3.07 13.79
C GLY A 247 5.03 3.22 14.06
N GLY A 248 5.75 4.00 13.26
CA GLY A 248 7.17 4.29 13.51
C GLY A 248 7.40 5.05 14.81
N LEU A 249 6.56 6.05 15.12
CA LEU A 249 6.62 6.78 16.39
C LEU A 249 6.29 5.88 17.59
N TRP A 250 5.31 4.99 17.44
CA TRP A 250 5.03 3.92 18.41
C TRP A 250 6.27 3.04 18.62
N GLY A 251 6.92 2.64 17.54
CA GLY A 251 8.14 1.84 17.56
C GLY A 251 9.25 2.51 18.37
N LEU A 252 9.53 3.79 18.14
CA LEU A 252 10.48 4.57 18.92
C LEU A 252 10.11 4.64 20.40
N ALA A 253 8.84 4.91 20.73
CA ALA A 253 8.39 4.98 22.11
C ALA A 253 8.52 3.62 22.83
N SER A 254 8.11 2.53 22.15
CA SER A 254 8.23 1.18 22.69
C SER A 254 9.69 0.77 22.93
N ALA A 255 10.61 1.13 22.02
CA ALA A 255 12.03 0.89 22.17
C ALA A 255 12.64 1.68 23.32
N MET A 256 12.24 2.95 23.48
CA MET A 256 12.66 3.77 24.61
C MET A 256 12.25 3.15 25.96
N ILE A 257 11.05 2.58 26.06
CA ILE A 257 10.55 1.94 27.28
C ILE A 257 11.26 0.61 27.55
N VAL A 258 11.43 -0.24 26.53
CA VAL A 258 11.87 -1.63 26.70
C VAL A 258 13.38 -1.80 26.60
N LYS A 259 14.03 -1.07 25.69
CA LYS A 259 15.47 -1.17 25.39
C LYS A 259 16.29 -0.03 26.03
N HIS A 260 15.63 1.01 26.53
CA HIS A 260 16.26 2.25 27.01
C HIS A 260 17.21 2.92 25.99
N SER A 261 17.02 2.62 24.70
CA SER A 261 17.72 3.21 23.57
C SER A 261 16.80 3.16 22.34
N VAL A 262 17.00 4.08 21.42
CA VAL A 262 16.23 4.21 20.18
C VAL A 262 17.18 4.24 19.00
N SER A 263 16.85 3.48 17.95
CA SER A 263 17.53 3.55 16.67
C SER A 263 16.55 3.86 15.55
N ARG A 264 17.09 4.17 14.37
CA ARG A 264 16.29 4.30 13.14
C ARG A 264 15.53 3.01 12.83
N ASP A 265 16.10 1.85 13.14
CA ASP A 265 15.49 0.55 12.86
C ASP A 265 14.20 0.36 13.68
N ASP A 266 14.13 0.89 14.91
CA ASP A 266 12.91 0.84 15.72
C ASP A 266 11.75 1.64 15.09
N PHE A 267 12.06 2.66 14.27
CA PHE A 267 11.03 3.39 13.51
C PHE A 267 10.63 2.67 12.23
N GLN A 268 11.53 1.88 11.64
CA GLN A 268 11.37 1.31 10.30
C GLN A 268 10.97 -0.17 10.29
N ALA A 269 11.20 -0.91 11.38
CA ALA A 269 10.91 -2.34 11.44
C ALA A 269 10.56 -2.76 12.87
N ALA A 270 9.69 -3.77 12.99
CA ALA A 270 9.46 -4.45 14.26
C ALA A 270 10.43 -5.61 14.44
N SER A 271 10.83 -5.86 15.68
CA SER A 271 11.58 -7.05 16.06
C SER A 271 10.72 -8.31 15.86
N ALA A 272 11.28 -9.36 15.26
CA ALA A 272 10.58 -10.64 15.10
C ALA A 272 10.19 -11.27 16.46
N THR A 273 11.03 -11.04 17.50
CA THR A 273 10.90 -11.67 18.81
C THR A 273 10.12 -10.84 19.83
N ARG A 274 9.83 -9.56 19.56
CA ARG A 274 9.12 -8.65 20.49
C ARG A 274 8.23 -7.67 19.73
N GLU A 275 7.16 -7.16 20.35
CA GLU A 275 6.34 -6.04 19.83
C GLU A 275 7.10 -4.68 19.89
N VAL A 276 8.42 -4.68 19.77
CA VAL A 276 9.23 -3.46 19.79
C VAL A 276 9.61 -3.08 18.37
N GLY A 277 9.32 -1.84 17.99
CA GLY A 277 9.55 -1.29 16.65
C GLY A 277 8.26 -1.02 15.89
N ASN A 278 8.33 -0.68 14.60
CA ASN A 278 7.14 -0.29 13.82
C ASN A 278 6.18 -1.47 13.64
N PRO A 279 5.00 -1.45 14.29
CA PRO A 279 4.11 -2.60 14.35
C PRO A 279 3.47 -2.96 13.00
N ILE A 280 3.31 -1.99 12.08
CA ILE A 280 2.76 -2.22 10.73
C ILE A 280 3.68 -3.11 9.89
N GLU A 281 4.97 -3.14 10.25
CA GLU A 281 6.00 -3.89 9.54
C GLU A 281 6.10 -5.33 10.03
N ARG A 282 5.58 -5.63 11.23
CA ARG A 282 5.82 -6.90 11.91
C ARG A 282 5.33 -8.10 11.11
N ALA A 283 4.07 -8.07 10.67
CA ALA A 283 3.49 -9.20 9.93
C ALA A 283 4.21 -9.42 8.59
N ALA A 284 4.68 -8.34 7.96
CA ALA A 284 5.42 -8.39 6.71
C ALA A 284 6.78 -9.11 6.84
N TYR A 285 7.40 -9.10 8.02
CA TYR A 285 8.64 -9.83 8.33
C TYR A 285 8.42 -11.21 8.96
N GLY A 286 7.22 -11.50 9.48
CA GLY A 286 6.94 -12.71 10.28
C GLY A 286 6.96 -14.05 9.53
N GLY A 287 7.14 -14.05 8.21
CA GLY A 287 7.18 -15.26 7.39
C GLY A 287 8.58 -15.73 6.97
N GLY A 288 9.63 -15.07 7.47
CA GLY A 288 11.02 -15.30 7.05
C GLY A 288 11.91 -15.80 8.17
N ASP A 289 11.61 -16.98 8.71
CA ASP A 289 12.57 -17.90 9.35
C ASP A 289 12.11 -19.34 9.07
#